data_AF-A0A3N5HWH8-F1
#
_entry.id   AF-A0A3N5HWH8-F1
#
_cell.length_a   1.000
_cell.length_b   1.000
_cell.length_c   1.000
_cell.angle_alpha   90.00
_cell.angle_beta   90.00
_cell.angle_gamma   90.00
#
_symmetry.space_group_name_H-M   'P 1'
#
loop_
_entity.id
_entity.type
_entity.pdbx_description
1 polymer ?
#
loop_
_entity_poly.entity_id
_entity_poly.type
_entity_poly.pdbx_seq_one_letter_code
_entity_poly.pdbx_strand_id
1 'polypeptide(L)' 'MVTYAFSEEPLSVYSGIIVLKTSFAVPKQVPATLAELKGRLRYQACNDKECLPPATLEVSVPVKQP' A
#
# COMPACT_ATOMS: atom_id res chain seq x y z
N MET A 1 -16.22 5.60 -9.26
CA MET A 1 -16.56 4.19 -9.07
C MET A 1 -16.57 3.52 -10.44
N VAL A 2 -16.18 2.24 -10.51
CA VAL A 2 -16.10 1.45 -11.74
C VAL A 2 -17.09 0.30 -11.62
N THR A 3 -17.93 0.12 -12.63
CA THR A 3 -18.88 -1.01 -12.69
C THR A 3 -18.20 -2.18 -13.39
N TYR A 4 -18.23 -3.35 -12.74
CA TYR A 4 -17.71 -4.59 -13.28
C TYR A 4 -18.85 -5.60 -13.43
N ALA A 5 -18.79 -6.48 -14.44
CA ALA A 5 -19.83 -7.49 -14.67
C ALA A 5 -19.96 -8.51 -13.52
N PHE A 6 -18.89 -8.69 -12.74
CA PHE A 6 -18.86 -9.63 -11.61
C PHE A 6 -19.31 -9.01 -10.28
N SER A 7 -19.62 -7.72 -10.24
CA SER A 7 -19.99 -7.03 -9.01
C SER A 7 -21.35 -6.37 -9.15
N GLU A 8 -22.25 -6.65 -8.21
CA GLU A 8 -23.61 -6.08 -8.18
C GLU A 8 -23.57 -4.56 -7.91
N GLU A 9 -22.56 -4.09 -7.19
CA GLU A 9 -22.37 -2.69 -6.84
C GLU A 9 -21.13 -2.09 -7.52
N PRO A 10 -21.16 -0.82 -7.95
CA PRO A 10 -19.97 -0.15 -8.45
C PRO A 10 -18.84 -0.11 -7.41
N LEU A 11 -17.64 -0.51 -7.81
CA LEU A 11 -16.48 -0.55 -6.92
C LEU A 11 -15.70 0.76 -6.94
N SER A 12 -15.25 1.23 -5.78
CA SER A 12 -14.31 2.35 -5.69
C SER A 12 -12.88 1.81 -5.80
N VAL A 13 -12.33 1.81 -7.01
CA VAL A 13 -11.01 1.25 -7.32
C VAL A 13 -10.04 2.34 -7.78
N TYR A 14 -8.75 2.07 -7.56
CA TYR A 14 -7.65 2.80 -8.20
C TYR A 14 -7.16 2.01 -9.41
N SER A 15 -6.65 2.69 -10.45
CA SER A 15 -6.18 2.05 -11.69
C SER A 15 -4.91 2.72 -12.22
N GLY A 16 -4.11 1.97 -12.99
CA GLY A 16 -2.83 2.45 -13.50
C GLY A 16 -1.76 2.50 -12.41
N ILE A 17 -0.98 3.59 -12.38
CA ILE A 17 0.07 3.79 -11.37
C ILE A 17 -0.53 4.49 -10.16
N ILE A 18 -0.34 3.89 -8.98
CA ILE A 18 -0.81 4.41 -7.71
C ILE A 18 0.39 4.88 -6.90
N VAL A 19 0.35 6.11 -6.39
CA VAL A 19 1.39 6.66 -5.51
C VAL A 19 0.82 6.81 -4.11
N LEU A 20 1.30 5.99 -3.18
CA LEU A 20 0.95 6.06 -1.76
C LEU A 20 1.97 6.95 -1.03
N LYS A 21 1.49 8.04 -0.43
CA LYS A 21 2.30 8.92 0.42
C LYS A 21 1.71 8.93 1.82
N THR A 22 2.57 8.81 2.82
CA THR A 22 2.18 8.81 4.23
C THR A 22 3.33 9.36 5.06
N SER A 23 2.99 9.94 6.21
CA SER A 23 3.95 10.48 7.17
C SER A 23 3.95 9.60 8.41
N PHE A 24 5.14 9.25 8.89
CA PHE A 24 5.31 8.47 10.12
C PHE A 24 6.08 9.29 11.15
N ALA A 25 5.69 9.16 12.42
CA ALA A 25 6.45 9.72 13.52
C ALA A 25 7.67 8.84 13.80
N VAL A 26 8.86 9.43 13.73
CA VAL A 26 10.12 8.75 14.09
C VAL A 26 10.50 9.18 15.52
N PRO A 27 10.75 8.24 16.45
CA PRO A 27 11.22 8.57 17.79
C PRO A 27 12.56 9.32 17.76
N LYS A 28 12.76 10.26 18.71
CA LYS A 28 13.99 11.08 18.76
C LYS A 28 15.26 10.28 19.08
N GLN A 29 15.14 9.12 19.73
CA GLN A 29 16.27 8.25 20.11
C GLN A 29 16.46 7.05 19.16
N VAL A 30 16.11 7.17 17.87
CA VAL A 30 16.43 6.12 16.90
C VAL A 30 17.95 6.13 16.67
N PRO A 31 18.66 5.00 16.87
CA PRO A 31 20.10 4.92 16.61
C PRO A 31 20.42 5.33 15.16
N ALA A 32 21.53 6.06 14.97
CA ALA A 32 22.02 6.50 13.66
C ALA A 32 22.39 5.35 12.70
N THR A 33 22.40 4.11 13.19
CA THR A 33 22.56 2.90 12.39
C THR A 33 21.29 2.67 11.58
N LEU A 34 21.30 3.04 10.28
CA LEU A 34 20.41 2.56 9.20
C LEU A 34 19.07 1.99 9.68
N ALA A 35 18.28 2.79 10.40
CA ALA A 35 17.00 2.31 10.88
C ALA A 35 16.09 2.15 9.66
N GLU A 36 15.71 0.91 9.36
CA GLU A 36 14.71 0.62 8.34
C GLU A 36 13.32 0.70 8.97
N LEU A 37 12.47 1.55 8.40
CA LEU A 37 11.04 1.51 8.69
C LEU A 37 10.44 0.36 7.88
N LYS A 38 10.04 -0.70 8.58
CA LYS A 38 9.33 -1.84 7.99
C LYS A 38 7.82 -1.59 8.03
N GLY A 39 7.18 -1.78 6.90
CA GLY A 39 5.73 -1.65 6.73
C GLY A 39 5.17 -2.82 5.94
N ARG A 40 3.85 -3.02 6.03
CA ARG A 40 3.12 -4.02 5.27
C ARG A 40 1.97 -3.36 4.55
N LEU A 41 1.95 -3.46 3.23
CA LEU A 41 0.85 -2.99 2.39
C LEU A 41 -0.03 -4.19 2.01
N ARG A 42 -1.20 -4.30 2.65
CA ARG A 42 -2.23 -5.26 2.24
C ARG A 42 -3.11 -4.62 1.17
N TYR A 43 -3.26 -5.29 0.04
CA TYR A 43 -4.10 -4.82 -1.07
C TYR A 43 -4.90 -5.97 -1.68
N GLN A 44 -5.95 -5.63 -2.40
CA GLN A 44 -6.72 -6.56 -3.22
C GLN A 44 -6.77 -6.01 -4.64
N ALA A 45 -6.29 -6.80 -5.60
CA ALA A 45 -6.34 -6.45 -7.01
C ALA A 45 -7.56 -7.13 -7.65
N CYS A 46 -8.20 -6.43 -8.58
CA CYS A 46 -9.28 -6.97 -9.40
C CYS A 46 -8.91 -6.84 -10.89
N ASN A 47 -9.35 -7.80 -11.69
CA ASN A 47 -9.35 -7.71 -13.15
C ASN A 47 -10.78 -7.46 -13.64
N ASP A 48 -11.07 -7.70 -14.92
CA ASP A 48 -12.39 -7.54 -15.53
C ASP A 48 -13.41 -8.64 -15.15
N LYS A 49 -12.95 -9.72 -14.50
CA LYS A 49 -13.74 -10.92 -14.21
C LYS A 49 -13.91 -11.19 -12.72
N GLU A 50 -12.96 -10.79 -11.90
CA GLU A 50 -12.95 -11.09 -10.47
C GLU A 50 -12.02 -10.18 -9.67
N CYS A 51 -12.23 -10.16 -8.36
CA CYS A 51 -11.21 -9.72 -7.42
C CYS A 51 -10.41 -10.92 -6.92
N LEU A 52 -9.08 -10.81 -7.02
CA LEU A 52 -8.15 -11.83 -6.56
C LEU A 52 -8.11 -11.89 -5.02
N PRO A 53 -7.55 -12.96 -4.43
CA PRO A 53 -7.27 -13.00 -3.00
C PRO A 53 -6.41 -11.80 -2.56
N PRO A 54 -6.61 -11.26 -1.35
CA PRO A 54 -5.76 -10.19 -0.83
C PRO A 54 -4.30 -10.63 -0.74
N ALA A 55 -3.40 -9.74 -1.14
CA ALA A 55 -1.96 -9.92 -1.06
C ALA A 55 -1.35 -8.93 -0.05
N THR A 56 -0.19 -9.27 0.49
CA THR A 56 0.60 -8.37 1.36
C THR A 56 1.97 -8.16 0.75
N LEU A 57 2.34 -6.89 0.56
CA LEU A 57 3.67 -6.47 0.15
C LEU A 57 4.44 -5.96 1.37
N GLU A 58 5.61 -6.55 1.64
CA GLU A 58 6.56 -6.04 2.62
C GLU A 58 7.26 -4.80 2.05
N VAL A 59 7.32 -3.73 2.82
CA VAL A 59 7.93 -2.45 2.45
C VAL A 59 9.04 -2.15 3.45
N SER A 60 10.23 -1.84 2.96
CA SER A 60 11.33 -1.34 3.79
C SER A 60 11.76 0.03 3.27
N VAL A 61 11.76 1.03 4.15
CA VAL A 61 12.17 2.40 3.84
C VAL A 61 13.33 2.79 4.74
N PRO A 62 14.49 3.18 4.19
CA PRO A 62 15.60 3.66 5.01
C PRO A 62 15.25 5.01 5.62
N VAL A 63 15.37 5.12 6.95
CA VAL A 63 15.24 6.40 7.65
C VAL A 63 16.56 7.15 7.49
N LYS A 64 16.59 8.15 6.61
CA LYS A 64 17.68 9.13 6.57
C LYS A 64 17.38 10.21 7.60
N GLN A 65 18.27 10.41 8.57
CA GLN A 65 18.22 11.64 9.36
C GLN A 65 18.52 12.82 8.43
N PRO A 66 17.78 13.94 8.54
CA PRO A 66 18.11 15.18 7.86
C PRO A 66 19.43 15.76 8.34
#